data_AF-D2C7I6-F1
#
_entry.id   AF-D2C7I6-F1
#
_cell.length_a   1.000
_cell.length_b   1.000
_cell.length_c   1.000
_cell.angle_alpha   90.00
_cell.angle_beta   90.00
_cell.angle_gamma   90.00
#
_symmetry.space_group_name_H-M   'P 1'
#
loop_
_entity.id
_entity.type
_entity.pdbx_description
1 polymer ?
#
loop_
_entity_poly.entity_id
_entity_poly.type
_entity_poly.pdbx_seq_one_letter_code
_entity_poly.pdbx_strand_id
1 'polypeptide(L)'
;MGVKSLVPQELIEKIKLISPGTELRKALDDIINANFGALIFLVDDPKKYEDIIQGGFWLDTDFSAEKLYELSKMDGAIVLSEDITKIYYANVHLVPDPTIPTGETGTRHRTAERLAKQTGKVVIAVSRRRNIISLYYKNYKYVVNQVDFLMSKVTQAISTLEKYKDNFNKLLSELEVLELENRVTLADVVRTLAKGFELLRIVEEMRPYIVELGEEGRLARMQLRELTEDVDDLLVLLVMDYSSEEVDEEAAQDIMQDFVKKRDPSPISISRALGYDVQQVAQLDDVLVSARGYRLLKTVARIPLSIGYNVVRMFKTLDQISKASVEDLKKVEGIGEKRARAISESISSLKHRKTSE
;
A
#
# COMPACT_ATOMS: atom_id res chain seq x y z
N MET A 1 -15.82 -4.03 -11.84
CA MET A 1 -15.81 -3.64 -10.42
C MET A 1 -14.83 -2.50 -10.31
N GLY A 2 -15.33 -1.28 -10.08
CA GLY A 2 -14.51 -0.08 -10.13
C GLY A 2 -13.43 -0.09 -9.06
N VAL A 3 -12.23 0.32 -9.46
CA VAL A 3 -11.11 0.68 -8.58
C VAL A 3 -11.71 1.43 -7.38
N LYS A 4 -11.64 0.84 -6.18
CA LYS A 4 -11.92 1.58 -4.95
C LYS A 4 -10.96 2.77 -5.00
N SER A 5 -11.49 3.97 -5.24
CA SER A 5 -10.74 5.20 -5.11
C SER A 5 -10.00 5.15 -3.78
N LEU A 6 -8.69 5.41 -3.79
CA LEU A 6 -7.89 5.44 -2.57
C LEU A 6 -8.65 6.21 -1.49
N VAL A 7 -8.81 5.59 -0.32
CA VAL A 7 -9.43 6.21 0.84
C VAL A 7 -8.64 7.49 1.15
N PRO A 8 -9.26 8.68 1.19
CA PRO A 8 -8.52 9.93 1.40
C PRO A 8 -7.72 9.91 2.71
N GLN A 9 -6.52 10.47 2.71
CA GLN A 9 -5.64 10.46 3.88
C GLN A 9 -6.31 11.07 5.12
N GLU A 10 -7.10 12.14 4.95
CA GLU A 10 -7.83 12.76 6.07
C GLU A 10 -8.84 11.81 6.71
N LEU A 11 -9.47 10.92 5.94
CA LEU A 11 -10.41 9.93 6.44
C LEU A 11 -9.67 8.78 7.14
N ILE A 12 -8.50 8.39 6.62
CA ILE A 12 -7.63 7.39 7.25
C ILE A 12 -7.27 7.80 8.67
N GLU A 13 -6.90 9.06 8.91
CA GLU A 13 -6.61 9.55 10.27
C GLU A 13 -7.83 9.43 11.21
N LYS A 14 -9.05 9.58 10.70
CA LYS A 14 -10.27 9.39 11.50
C LYS A 14 -10.60 7.91 11.74
N ILE A 15 -10.30 7.03 10.80
CA ILE A 15 -10.45 5.58 10.97
C ILE A 15 -9.53 5.07 12.09
N LYS A 16 -8.29 5.58 12.16
CA LYS A 16 -7.33 5.21 13.21
C LYS A 16 -7.86 5.42 14.63
N LEU A 17 -8.73 6.41 14.86
CA LEU A 17 -9.34 6.67 16.16
C LEU A 17 -10.17 5.49 16.68
N ILE A 18 -10.69 4.65 15.77
CA ILE A 18 -11.53 3.48 16.08
C ILE A 18 -10.92 2.18 15.56
N SER A 19 -9.61 2.18 15.29
CA SER A 19 -8.87 0.98 14.92
C SER A 19 -8.57 0.11 16.15
N PRO A 20 -8.44 -1.22 15.98
CA PRO A 20 -8.03 -2.13 17.04
C PRO A 20 -6.73 -1.69 17.72
N GLY A 21 -6.70 -1.79 19.05
CA GLY A 21 -5.63 -1.30 19.91
C GLY A 21 -5.89 0.07 20.55
N THR A 22 -6.91 0.81 20.09
CA THR A 22 -7.33 2.07 20.75
C THR A 22 -8.33 1.81 21.88
N GLU A 23 -8.29 2.63 22.94
CA GLU A 23 -9.28 2.57 24.03
C GLU A 23 -10.70 2.86 23.54
N LEU A 24 -10.86 3.75 22.55
CA LEU A 24 -12.16 3.99 21.92
C LEU A 24 -12.69 2.75 21.22
N ARG A 25 -11.84 2.03 20.48
CA ARG A 25 -12.24 0.79 19.83
C ARG A 25 -12.64 -0.28 20.86
N LYS A 26 -11.84 -0.45 21.92
CA LYS A 26 -12.18 -1.37 23.03
C LYS A 26 -13.60 -1.10 23.57
N ALA A 27 -13.91 0.16 23.86
CA ALA A 27 -15.25 0.55 24.31
C ALA A 27 -16.34 0.24 23.28
N LEU A 28 -16.09 0.52 21.99
CA LEU A 28 -17.04 0.24 20.92
C LEU A 28 -17.29 -1.26 20.74
N ASP A 29 -16.26 -2.10 20.88
CA ASP A 29 -16.39 -3.56 20.85
C ASP A 29 -17.22 -4.06 22.04
N ASP A 30 -17.01 -3.54 23.25
CA ASP A 30 -17.82 -3.88 24.44
C ASP A 30 -19.30 -3.46 24.27
N ILE A 31 -19.53 -2.28 23.70
CA ILE A 31 -20.88 -1.79 23.36
C ILE A 31 -21.58 -2.73 22.37
N ILE A 32 -20.86 -3.19 21.35
CA ILE A 32 -21.38 -4.16 20.37
C ILE A 32 -21.70 -5.49 21.06
N ASN A 33 -20.79 -6.01 21.87
CA ASN A 33 -20.94 -7.29 22.57
C ASN A 33 -22.14 -7.28 23.53
N ALA A 34 -22.43 -6.14 24.17
CA ALA A 34 -23.60 -5.95 25.01
C ALA A 34 -24.90 -5.69 24.24
N ASN A 35 -24.87 -5.69 22.89
CA ASN A 35 -25.98 -5.31 22.02
C ASN A 35 -26.53 -3.91 22.29
N PHE A 36 -25.68 -3.02 22.81
CA PHE A 36 -26.01 -1.60 22.97
C PHE A 36 -25.80 -0.85 21.66
N GLY A 37 -26.43 0.33 21.59
CA GLY A 37 -26.33 1.18 20.42
C GLY A 37 -25.74 2.48 20.89
N ALA A 38 -24.83 3.05 20.11
CA ALA A 38 -24.15 4.28 20.47
C ALA A 38 -24.23 5.28 19.32
N LEU A 39 -24.40 6.55 19.66
CA LEU A 39 -24.24 7.68 18.76
C LEU A 39 -23.24 8.61 19.43
N ILE A 40 -22.07 8.79 18.82
CA ILE A 40 -20.94 9.50 19.43
C ILE A 40 -20.53 10.64 18.51
N PHE A 41 -20.44 11.85 19.06
CA PHE A 41 -20.07 13.07 18.33
C PHE A 41 -18.74 13.61 18.86
N LEU A 42 -17.77 13.88 17.99
CA LEU A 42 -16.43 14.34 18.36
C LEU A 42 -16.25 15.82 18.02
N VAL A 43 -15.96 16.66 19.02
CA VAL A 43 -15.78 18.11 18.88
C VAL A 43 -14.78 18.65 19.90
N ASP A 44 -13.91 19.58 19.51
CA ASP A 44 -12.96 20.19 20.47
C ASP A 44 -13.57 21.30 21.33
N ASP A 45 -14.57 22.01 20.81
CA ASP A 45 -15.23 23.12 21.50
C ASP A 45 -16.74 22.89 21.54
N PRO A 46 -17.26 22.23 22.59
CA PRO A 46 -18.66 21.86 22.68
C PRO A 46 -19.61 23.06 22.65
N LYS A 47 -19.17 24.24 23.11
CA LYS A 47 -20.00 25.45 23.19
C LYS A 47 -20.41 25.96 21.81
N LYS A 48 -19.57 25.75 20.78
CA LYS A 48 -19.90 26.10 19.39
C LYS A 48 -21.04 25.27 18.80
N TYR A 49 -21.44 24.20 19.48
CA TYR A 49 -22.43 23.24 19.02
C TYR A 49 -23.66 23.18 19.95
N GLU A 50 -23.87 24.19 20.82
CA GLU A 50 -25.04 24.27 21.72
C GLU A 50 -26.38 24.22 20.95
N ASP A 51 -26.43 24.78 19.74
CA ASP A 51 -27.65 24.78 18.91
C ASP A 51 -28.07 23.38 18.44
N ILE A 52 -27.13 22.44 18.38
CA ILE A 52 -27.34 21.08 17.86
C ILE A 52 -27.24 19.99 18.95
N ILE A 53 -26.77 20.34 20.15
CA ILE A 53 -26.66 19.45 21.32
C ILE A 53 -27.72 19.89 22.34
N GLN A 54 -28.80 19.11 22.47
CA GLN A 54 -29.91 19.46 23.37
C GLN A 54 -30.04 18.48 24.54
N GLY A 55 -30.32 19.01 25.73
CA GLY A 55 -30.56 18.23 26.94
C GLY A 55 -29.33 17.45 27.43
N GLY A 56 -29.56 16.26 27.99
CA GLY A 56 -28.51 15.41 28.54
C GLY A 56 -27.80 15.98 29.76
N PHE A 57 -26.61 15.45 30.05
CA PHE A 57 -25.80 15.82 31.20
C PHE A 57 -24.43 16.33 30.75
N TRP A 58 -24.03 17.50 31.23
CA TRP A 58 -22.66 18.00 31.13
C TRP A 58 -21.78 17.26 32.14
N LEU A 59 -20.71 16.63 31.66
CA LEU A 59 -19.82 15.79 32.45
C LEU A 59 -18.43 16.39 32.61
N ASP A 60 -17.84 16.85 31.49
CA ASP A 60 -16.46 17.37 31.41
C ASP A 60 -15.44 16.50 32.19
N THR A 61 -15.47 15.20 31.92
CA THR A 61 -14.64 14.21 32.62
C THR A 61 -13.64 13.58 31.67
N ASP A 62 -12.53 13.06 32.21
CA ASP A 62 -11.54 12.34 31.42
C ASP A 62 -12.15 11.07 30.82
N PHE A 63 -11.77 10.77 29.58
CA PHE A 63 -12.20 9.59 28.87
C PHE A 63 -11.61 8.30 29.47
N SER A 64 -12.42 7.25 29.50
CA SER A 64 -11.95 5.86 29.61
C SER A 64 -12.94 4.95 28.86
N ALA A 65 -12.48 3.79 28.43
CA ALA A 65 -13.34 2.84 27.72
C ALA A 65 -14.56 2.42 28.57
N GLU A 66 -14.33 2.17 29.85
CA GLU A 66 -15.35 1.76 30.82
C GLU A 66 -16.38 2.87 31.05
N LYS A 67 -15.95 4.14 31.13
CA LYS A 67 -16.88 5.28 31.22
C LYS A 67 -17.76 5.38 29.98
N LEU A 68 -17.18 5.29 28.79
CA LEU A 68 -17.96 5.34 27.55
C LEU A 68 -18.96 4.17 27.47
N TYR A 69 -18.52 2.97 27.84
CA TYR A 69 -19.38 1.79 27.90
C TYR A 69 -20.57 2.00 28.85
N GLU A 70 -20.35 2.46 30.08
CA GLU A 70 -21.42 2.71 31.05
C GLU A 70 -22.41 3.78 30.56
N LEU A 71 -21.90 4.89 30.02
CA LEU A 71 -22.74 5.98 29.51
C LEU A 71 -23.56 5.56 28.29
N SER A 72 -23.08 4.58 27.50
CA SER A 72 -23.79 4.05 26.33
C SER A 72 -25.06 3.25 26.66
N LYS A 73 -25.25 2.89 27.94
CA LYS A 73 -26.46 2.22 28.44
C LYS A 73 -27.66 3.17 28.42
N MET A 74 -27.43 4.48 28.49
CA MET A 74 -28.47 5.50 28.35
C MET A 74 -28.89 5.66 26.89
N ASP A 75 -30.08 6.20 26.67
CA ASP A 75 -30.51 6.60 25.33
C ASP A 75 -29.80 7.90 24.87
N GLY A 76 -30.01 8.30 23.62
CA GLY A 76 -29.42 9.52 23.07
C GLY A 76 -27.99 9.32 22.56
N ALA A 77 -27.21 10.40 22.63
CA ALA A 77 -25.84 10.46 22.14
C ALA A 77 -24.84 10.85 23.24
N ILE A 78 -23.56 10.64 22.94
CA ILE A 78 -22.41 10.99 23.77
C ILE A 78 -21.53 11.94 22.98
N VAL A 79 -20.97 12.96 23.63
CA VAL A 79 -20.08 13.94 23.01
C VAL A 79 -18.69 13.81 23.61
N LEU A 80 -17.68 13.61 22.76
CA LEU A 80 -16.27 13.46 23.13
C LEU A 80 -15.44 14.59 22.53
N SER A 81 -14.23 14.81 23.05
CA SER A 81 -13.20 15.61 22.36
C SER A 81 -12.66 14.90 21.11
N GLU A 82 -12.10 15.62 20.14
CA GLU A 82 -11.61 15.00 18.89
C GLU A 82 -10.38 14.12 19.10
N ASP A 83 -9.59 14.41 20.14
CA ASP A 83 -8.43 13.65 20.59
C ASP A 83 -8.79 12.49 21.54
N ILE A 84 -10.09 12.31 21.86
CA ILE A 84 -10.62 11.25 22.72
C ILE A 84 -10.05 11.29 24.15
N THR A 85 -9.77 12.48 24.68
CA THR A 85 -9.30 12.66 26.06
C THR A 85 -10.41 13.05 27.02
N LYS A 86 -11.53 13.61 26.53
CA LYS A 86 -12.65 14.08 27.34
C LYS A 86 -13.99 13.49 26.88
N ILE A 87 -14.87 13.26 27.85
CA ILE A 87 -16.30 13.06 27.66
C ILE A 87 -17.00 14.33 28.13
N TYR A 88 -17.57 15.09 27.20
CA TYR A 88 -18.26 16.35 27.49
C TYR A 88 -19.71 16.15 27.90
N TYR A 89 -20.43 15.33 27.15
CA TYR A 89 -21.86 15.11 27.38
C TYR A 89 -22.25 13.65 27.25
N ALA A 90 -23.32 13.27 27.93
CA ALA A 90 -24.03 12.02 27.72
C ALA A 90 -25.55 12.23 27.74
N ASN A 91 -26.30 11.30 27.14
CA ASN A 91 -27.75 11.33 27.05
C ASN A 91 -28.31 12.57 26.32
N VAL A 92 -27.55 13.14 25.37
CA VAL A 92 -27.99 14.32 24.60
C VAL A 92 -28.84 13.90 23.41
N HIS A 93 -29.69 14.82 22.96
CA HIS A 93 -30.41 14.73 21.70
C HIS A 93 -29.69 15.58 20.65
N LEU A 94 -29.22 14.94 19.57
CA LEU A 94 -28.54 15.62 18.46
C LEU A 94 -29.55 16.00 17.37
N VAL A 95 -29.61 17.29 17.06
CA VAL A 95 -30.63 17.87 16.16
C VAL A 95 -30.01 18.55 14.93
N PRO A 96 -29.38 17.79 14.01
CA PRO A 96 -28.86 18.37 12.77
C PRO A 96 -29.99 18.85 11.86
N ASP A 97 -29.66 19.73 10.92
CA ASP A 97 -30.62 20.28 9.94
C ASP A 97 -31.34 19.14 9.18
N PRO A 98 -32.69 19.06 9.29
CA PRO A 98 -33.46 17.99 8.68
C PRO A 98 -33.50 18.05 7.15
N THR A 99 -33.14 19.19 6.55
CA THR A 99 -33.10 19.39 5.09
C THR A 99 -31.86 18.78 4.43
N ILE A 100 -30.81 18.48 5.21
CA ILE A 100 -29.58 17.86 4.69
C ILE A 100 -29.91 16.46 4.11
N PRO A 101 -29.54 16.20 2.84
CA PRO A 101 -29.76 14.90 2.21
C PRO A 101 -29.01 13.78 2.93
N THR A 102 -29.71 12.66 3.15
CA THR A 102 -29.15 11.45 3.78
C THR A 102 -29.59 10.22 3.01
N GLY A 103 -28.66 9.30 2.77
CA GLY A 103 -28.93 7.99 2.17
C GLY A 103 -29.17 6.90 3.22
N GLU A 104 -29.04 7.22 4.50
CA GLU A 104 -29.10 6.24 5.58
C GLU A 104 -30.53 5.89 6.00
N THR A 105 -30.69 4.68 6.53
CA THR A 105 -31.94 4.19 7.13
C THR A 105 -31.84 4.16 8.66
N GLY A 106 -32.92 4.56 9.34
CA GLY A 106 -32.98 4.60 10.80
C GLY A 106 -32.51 5.93 11.38
N THR A 107 -33.15 6.38 12.46
CA THR A 107 -32.94 7.72 13.04
C THR A 107 -31.48 7.97 13.41
N ARG A 108 -30.81 7.01 14.06
CA ARG A 108 -29.41 7.14 14.49
C ARG A 108 -28.43 7.39 13.33
N HIS A 109 -28.50 6.59 12.26
CA HIS A 109 -27.59 6.73 11.12
C HIS A 109 -27.92 7.99 10.28
N ARG A 110 -29.21 8.34 10.16
CA ARG A 110 -29.63 9.59 9.51
C ARG A 110 -29.11 10.81 10.27
N THR A 111 -29.22 10.81 11.59
CA THR A 111 -28.66 11.87 12.45
C THR A 111 -27.15 11.93 12.29
N ALA A 112 -26.46 10.79 12.32
CA ALA A 112 -25.01 10.74 12.20
C ALA A 112 -24.50 11.33 10.87
N GLU A 113 -25.09 10.91 9.74
CA GLU A 113 -24.68 11.41 8.42
C GLU A 113 -24.95 12.91 8.26
N ARG A 114 -26.14 13.38 8.66
CA ARG A 114 -26.49 14.80 8.56
C ARG A 114 -25.60 15.67 9.43
N LEU A 115 -25.36 15.24 10.66
CA LEU A 115 -24.53 15.96 11.60
C LEU A 115 -23.07 16.04 11.12
N ALA A 116 -22.52 14.95 10.60
CA ALA A 116 -21.18 14.94 10.02
C ALA A 116 -21.05 15.88 8.82
N LYS A 117 -22.07 15.92 7.94
CA LYS A 117 -22.11 16.85 6.80
C LYS A 117 -22.24 18.31 7.25
N GLN A 118 -23.10 18.59 8.23
CA GLN A 118 -23.35 19.94 8.72
C GLN A 118 -22.14 20.54 9.42
N THR A 119 -21.42 19.73 10.20
CA THR A 119 -20.36 20.20 11.10
C THR A 119 -18.96 19.96 10.55
N GLY A 120 -18.81 19.07 9.56
CA GLY A 120 -17.52 18.60 9.08
C GLY A 120 -16.75 17.77 10.11
N LYS A 121 -17.40 17.32 11.18
CA LYS A 121 -16.80 16.57 12.30
C LYS A 121 -17.12 15.08 12.23
N VAL A 122 -16.46 14.31 13.09
CA VAL A 122 -16.65 12.86 13.16
C VAL A 122 -17.90 12.53 13.97
N VAL A 123 -18.74 11.67 13.41
CA VAL A 123 -19.88 11.07 14.11
C VAL A 123 -19.83 9.56 13.94
N ILE A 124 -19.86 8.82 15.05
CA ILE A 124 -19.81 7.36 15.06
C ILE A 124 -21.19 6.84 15.45
N ALA A 125 -21.72 5.90 14.67
CA ALA A 125 -22.97 5.22 14.95
C ALA A 125 -22.75 3.71 15.05
N VAL A 126 -23.20 3.13 16.17
CA VAL A 126 -23.22 1.68 16.40
C VAL A 126 -24.66 1.18 16.31
N SER A 127 -24.85 0.17 15.46
CA SER A 127 -26.15 -0.46 15.24
C SER A 127 -26.34 -1.71 16.08
N ARG A 128 -27.28 -1.66 17.03
CA ARG A 128 -27.66 -2.78 17.92
C ARG A 128 -27.96 -4.09 17.17
N ARG A 129 -28.49 -4.01 15.95
CA ARG A 129 -28.93 -5.19 15.18
C ARG A 129 -27.87 -5.75 14.23
N ARG A 130 -26.93 -4.92 13.81
CA ARG A 130 -26.00 -5.26 12.72
C ARG A 130 -24.57 -5.50 13.20
N ASN A 131 -24.26 -5.17 14.45
CA ASN A 131 -22.91 -5.29 15.02
C ASN A 131 -21.84 -4.61 14.14
N ILE A 132 -22.21 -3.49 13.52
CA ILE A 132 -21.33 -2.67 12.69
C ILE A 132 -21.11 -1.31 13.35
N ILE A 133 -19.89 -0.81 13.24
CA ILE A 133 -19.51 0.56 13.55
C ILE A 133 -19.50 1.33 12.24
N SER A 134 -20.30 2.40 12.16
CA SER A 134 -20.30 3.32 11.01
C SER A 134 -19.71 4.66 11.45
N LEU A 135 -18.62 5.07 10.81
CA LEU A 135 -18.00 6.38 10.98
C LEU A 135 -18.44 7.29 9.84
N TYR A 136 -18.91 8.48 10.19
CA TYR A 136 -19.24 9.55 9.25
C TYR A 136 -18.31 10.73 9.50
N TYR A 137 -17.77 11.31 8.44
CA TYR A 137 -16.89 12.48 8.51
C TYR A 137 -17.07 13.30 7.24
N LYS A 138 -17.50 14.56 7.36
CA LYS A 138 -17.90 15.39 6.21
C LYS A 138 -18.89 14.62 5.31
N ASN A 139 -18.52 14.36 4.07
CA ASN A 139 -19.32 13.63 3.09
C ASN A 139 -18.97 12.14 3.02
N TYR A 140 -18.02 11.67 3.84
CA TYR A 140 -17.55 10.30 3.84
C TYR A 140 -18.33 9.44 4.84
N LYS A 141 -18.56 8.19 4.43
CA LYS A 141 -19.03 7.11 5.29
C LYS A 141 -18.03 5.97 5.21
N TYR A 142 -17.56 5.50 6.36
CA TYR A 142 -16.73 4.33 6.49
C TYR A 142 -17.40 3.32 7.42
N VAL A 143 -17.51 2.07 6.98
CA VAL A 143 -18.00 0.98 7.84
C VAL A 143 -16.79 0.20 8.31
N VAL A 144 -16.56 0.22 9.62
CA VAL A 144 -15.46 -0.53 10.22
C VAL A 144 -15.89 -1.97 10.42
N ASN A 145 -15.04 -2.87 9.96
CA ASN A 145 -15.20 -4.30 10.01
C ASN A 145 -14.67 -4.86 11.32
N GLN A 146 -15.17 -6.04 11.67
CA GLN A 146 -14.64 -6.81 12.79
C GLN A 146 -13.25 -7.35 12.47
N VAL A 147 -12.44 -7.53 13.51
CA VAL A 147 -11.05 -8.00 13.40
C VAL A 147 -10.99 -9.34 12.67
N ASP A 148 -11.86 -10.30 13.01
CA ASP A 148 -11.87 -11.63 12.39
C ASP A 148 -12.09 -11.58 10.86
N PHE A 149 -12.97 -10.70 10.39
CA PHE A 149 -13.21 -10.50 8.97
C PHE A 149 -11.96 -9.92 8.28
N LEU A 150 -11.35 -8.89 8.88
CA LEU A 150 -10.15 -8.26 8.35
C LEU A 150 -8.98 -9.24 8.32
N MET A 151 -8.75 -9.98 9.40
CA MET A 151 -7.71 -11.01 9.51
C MET A 151 -7.90 -12.09 8.48
N SER A 152 -9.13 -12.59 8.27
CA SER A 152 -9.41 -13.58 7.23
C SER A 152 -9.02 -13.08 5.83
N LYS A 153 -9.37 -11.83 5.50
CA LYS A 153 -9.02 -11.21 4.20
C LYS A 153 -7.52 -11.00 4.05
N VAL A 154 -6.86 -10.52 5.09
CA VAL A 154 -5.41 -10.29 5.09
C VAL A 154 -4.65 -11.61 4.94
N THR A 155 -5.01 -12.66 5.69
CA THR A 155 -4.36 -13.98 5.59
C THR A 155 -4.54 -14.58 4.19
N GLN A 156 -5.73 -14.49 3.60
CA GLN A 156 -5.97 -14.94 2.22
C GLN A 156 -5.08 -14.20 1.21
N ALA A 157 -4.95 -12.89 1.38
CA ALA A 157 -4.19 -12.06 0.48
C ALA A 157 -2.66 -12.28 0.64
N ILE A 158 -2.15 -12.48 1.87
CA ILE A 158 -0.76 -12.89 2.11
C ILE A 158 -0.45 -14.24 1.43
N SER A 159 -1.32 -15.24 1.61
CA SER A 159 -1.13 -16.55 0.96
C SER A 159 -1.19 -16.45 -0.57
N THR A 160 -1.97 -15.51 -1.11
CA THR A 160 -1.96 -15.21 -2.54
C THR A 160 -0.63 -14.57 -2.93
N LEU A 161 -0.17 -13.59 -2.16
CA LEU A 161 1.09 -12.88 -2.39
C LEU A 161 2.30 -13.81 -2.41
N GLU A 162 2.36 -14.79 -1.50
CA GLU A 162 3.37 -15.85 -1.47
C GLU A 162 3.46 -16.58 -2.83
N LYS A 163 2.32 -17.01 -3.37
CA LYS A 163 2.27 -17.68 -4.69
C LYS A 163 2.72 -16.77 -5.83
N TYR A 164 2.41 -15.48 -5.77
CA TYR A 164 2.90 -14.52 -6.75
C TYR A 164 4.41 -14.30 -6.62
N LYS A 165 4.92 -14.22 -5.39
CA LYS A 165 6.35 -14.10 -5.10
C LYS A 165 7.13 -15.32 -5.56
N ASP A 166 6.63 -16.53 -5.34
CA ASP A 166 7.27 -17.77 -5.80
C ASP A 166 7.40 -17.79 -7.33
N ASN A 167 6.33 -17.44 -8.03
CA ASN A 167 6.34 -17.36 -9.49
C ASN A 167 7.25 -16.24 -9.99
N PHE A 168 7.27 -15.08 -9.32
CA PHE A 168 8.18 -13.99 -9.65
C PHE A 168 9.64 -14.42 -9.49
N ASN A 169 9.98 -15.08 -8.38
CA ASN A 169 11.34 -15.58 -8.13
C ASN A 169 11.76 -16.61 -9.18
N LYS A 170 10.85 -17.49 -9.60
CA LYS A 170 11.11 -18.46 -10.67
C LYS A 170 11.40 -17.75 -12.00
N LEU A 171 10.53 -16.84 -12.44
CA LEU A 171 10.71 -16.06 -13.66
C LEU A 171 12.01 -15.26 -13.64
N LEU A 172 12.33 -14.66 -12.50
CA LEU A 172 13.57 -13.91 -12.33
C LEU A 172 14.81 -14.81 -12.42
N SER A 173 14.75 -16.02 -11.86
CA SER A 173 15.86 -16.98 -11.96
C SER A 173 16.07 -17.49 -13.39
N GLU A 174 14.98 -17.68 -14.15
CA GLU A 174 15.04 -18.02 -15.57
C GLU A 174 15.63 -16.84 -16.38
N LEU A 175 15.18 -15.62 -16.11
CA LEU A 175 15.71 -14.40 -16.73
C LEU A 175 17.20 -14.20 -16.41
N GLU A 176 17.65 -14.50 -15.20
CA GLU A 176 19.07 -14.42 -14.81
C GLU A 176 19.97 -15.32 -15.66
N VAL A 177 19.52 -16.54 -15.98
CA VAL A 177 20.26 -17.45 -16.87
C VAL A 177 20.33 -16.86 -18.28
N LEU A 178 19.19 -16.42 -18.82
CA LEU A 178 19.11 -15.81 -20.15
C LEU A 178 19.96 -14.53 -20.26
N GLU A 179 20.02 -13.72 -19.20
CA GLU A 179 20.85 -12.52 -19.10
C GLU A 179 22.34 -12.82 -19.24
N LEU A 180 22.82 -13.83 -18.51
CA LEU A 180 24.24 -14.19 -18.48
C LEU A 180 24.73 -14.79 -19.80
N GLU A 181 23.82 -15.42 -20.55
CA GLU A 181 24.05 -15.99 -21.88
C GLU A 181 23.70 -15.03 -23.02
N ASN A 182 23.17 -13.84 -22.70
CA ASN A 182 22.72 -12.83 -23.65
C ASN A 182 21.69 -13.36 -24.68
N ARG A 183 20.68 -14.09 -24.19
CA ARG A 183 19.59 -14.70 -24.98
C ARG A 183 18.20 -14.21 -24.57
N VAL A 184 18.13 -13.02 -23.97
CA VAL A 184 16.88 -12.47 -23.44
C VAL A 184 15.99 -11.99 -24.58
N THR A 185 14.71 -12.39 -24.54
CA THR A 185 13.66 -11.80 -25.39
C THR A 185 12.86 -10.77 -24.61
N LEU A 186 12.19 -9.85 -25.31
CA LEU A 186 11.30 -8.90 -24.67
C LEU A 186 10.14 -9.61 -23.95
N ALA A 187 9.72 -10.79 -24.41
CA ALA A 187 8.72 -11.61 -23.74
C ALA A 187 9.16 -12.01 -22.32
N ASP A 188 10.43 -12.38 -22.11
CA ASP A 188 10.96 -12.78 -20.80
C ASP A 188 10.96 -11.62 -19.80
N VAL A 189 11.37 -10.43 -20.27
CA VAL A 189 11.37 -9.19 -19.49
C VAL A 189 9.94 -8.80 -19.11
N VAL A 190 9.05 -8.72 -20.10
CA VAL A 190 7.66 -8.31 -19.90
C VAL A 190 6.93 -9.27 -18.97
N ARG A 191 7.14 -10.57 -19.10
CA ARG A 191 6.55 -11.59 -18.21
C ARG A 191 7.01 -11.41 -16.77
N THR A 192 8.28 -11.12 -16.56
CA THR A 192 8.86 -10.90 -15.22
C THR A 192 8.33 -9.60 -14.60
N LEU A 193 8.32 -8.50 -15.35
CA LEU A 193 7.77 -7.21 -14.93
C LEU A 193 6.27 -7.31 -14.59
N ALA A 194 5.49 -7.94 -15.46
CA ALA A 194 4.05 -8.11 -15.25
C ALA A 194 3.77 -8.81 -13.92
N LYS A 195 4.49 -9.91 -13.63
CA LYS A 195 4.33 -10.65 -12.38
C LYS A 195 4.69 -9.81 -11.15
N GLY A 196 5.74 -8.99 -11.23
CA GLY A 196 6.12 -8.07 -10.16
C GLY A 196 5.10 -6.93 -9.97
N PHE A 197 4.56 -6.36 -11.04
CA PHE A 197 3.52 -5.34 -10.95
C PHE A 197 2.22 -5.90 -10.36
N GLU A 198 1.81 -7.11 -10.76
CA GLU A 198 0.67 -7.83 -10.16
C GLU A 198 0.88 -8.07 -8.66
N LEU A 199 2.09 -8.48 -8.27
CA LEU A 199 2.46 -8.69 -6.87
C LEU A 199 2.32 -7.39 -6.06
N LEU A 200 2.89 -6.28 -6.53
CA LEU A 200 2.80 -5.00 -5.83
C LEU A 200 1.37 -4.41 -5.81
N ARG A 201 0.55 -4.72 -6.82
CA ARG A 201 -0.88 -4.36 -6.82
C ARG A 201 -1.64 -5.01 -5.66
N ILE A 202 -1.40 -6.29 -5.40
CA ILE A 202 -2.02 -6.99 -4.27
C ILE A 202 -1.68 -6.29 -2.95
N VAL A 203 -0.44 -5.82 -2.78
CA VAL A 203 -0.03 -5.05 -1.60
C VAL A 203 -0.81 -3.74 -1.47
N GLU A 204 -0.99 -2.99 -2.56
CA GLU A 204 -1.76 -1.75 -2.55
C GLU A 204 -3.24 -1.99 -2.23
N GLU A 205 -3.83 -3.06 -2.77
CA GLU A 205 -5.22 -3.44 -2.47
C GLU A 205 -5.41 -3.91 -1.03
N MET A 206 -4.37 -4.50 -0.42
CA MET A 206 -4.37 -4.93 0.98
C MET A 206 -4.20 -3.78 1.97
N ARG A 207 -3.51 -2.71 1.56
CA ARG A 207 -3.12 -1.58 2.44
C ARG A 207 -4.28 -1.04 3.30
N PRO A 208 -5.52 -0.83 2.78
CA PRO A 208 -6.63 -0.36 3.61
C PRO A 208 -7.01 -1.33 4.74
N TYR A 209 -6.98 -2.64 4.49
CA TYR A 209 -7.32 -3.65 5.51
C TYR A 209 -6.26 -3.70 6.62
N ILE A 210 -4.99 -3.57 6.25
CA ILE A 210 -3.86 -3.53 7.19
C ILE A 210 -3.90 -2.28 8.07
N VAL A 211 -4.28 -1.13 7.49
CA VAL A 211 -4.48 0.11 8.22
C VAL A 211 -5.66 -0.02 9.18
N GLU A 212 -6.78 -0.59 8.72
CA GLU A 212 -7.98 -0.77 9.53
C GLU A 212 -7.74 -1.71 10.72
N LEU A 213 -6.87 -2.72 10.57
CA LEU A 213 -6.46 -3.63 11.65
C LEU A 213 -5.69 -2.97 12.80
N GLY A 214 -5.17 -1.75 12.66
CA GLY A 214 -4.47 -1.06 13.75
C GLY A 214 -3.31 -1.88 14.32
N GLU A 215 -3.28 -2.07 15.64
CA GLU A 215 -2.26 -2.86 16.35
C GLU A 215 -2.32 -4.36 16.01
N GLU A 216 -3.51 -4.92 15.81
CA GLU A 216 -3.70 -6.33 15.42
C GLU A 216 -3.06 -6.63 14.05
N GLY A 217 -2.85 -5.62 13.21
CA GLY A 217 -2.20 -5.74 11.91
C GLY A 217 -0.67 -5.87 11.97
N ARG A 218 -0.04 -5.86 13.15
CA ARG A 218 1.42 -5.83 13.30
C ARG A 218 2.11 -6.99 12.58
N LEU A 219 1.66 -8.23 12.80
CA LEU A 219 2.27 -9.41 12.18
C LEU A 219 2.08 -9.41 10.67
N ALA A 220 0.89 -9.04 10.19
CA ALA A 220 0.62 -8.93 8.76
C ALA A 220 1.50 -7.89 8.06
N ARG A 221 1.78 -6.74 8.71
CA ARG A 221 2.74 -5.75 8.20
C ARG A 221 4.16 -6.32 8.07
N MET A 222 4.59 -7.11 9.06
CA MET A 222 5.91 -7.75 9.01
C MET A 222 6.01 -8.75 7.86
N GLN A 223 5.00 -9.61 7.69
CA GLN A 223 4.94 -10.58 6.60
C GLN A 223 4.92 -9.92 5.23
N LEU A 224 4.11 -8.88 5.04
CA LEU A 224 4.09 -8.11 3.80
C LEU A 224 5.46 -7.53 3.48
N ARG A 225 6.11 -6.90 4.46
CA ARG A 225 7.44 -6.32 4.29
C ARG A 225 8.45 -7.39 3.87
N GLU A 226 8.48 -8.52 4.55
CA GLU A 226 9.42 -9.61 4.24
C GLU A 226 9.18 -10.20 2.83
N LEU A 227 7.93 -10.37 2.42
CA LEU A 227 7.60 -10.93 1.10
C LEU A 227 7.96 -9.99 -0.04
N THR A 228 7.82 -8.67 0.16
CA THR A 228 7.98 -7.67 -0.90
C THR A 228 9.25 -6.85 -0.78
N GLU A 229 10.10 -7.13 0.20
CA GLU A 229 11.41 -6.49 0.33
C GLU A 229 12.17 -6.61 -0.99
N ASP A 230 12.77 -5.49 -1.40
CA ASP A 230 13.54 -5.30 -2.63
C ASP A 230 12.80 -5.53 -3.97
N VAL A 231 11.50 -5.87 -3.97
CA VAL A 231 10.78 -6.14 -5.23
C VAL A 231 10.63 -4.89 -6.08
N ASP A 232 10.28 -3.76 -5.46
CA ASP A 232 10.19 -2.46 -6.11
C ASP A 232 11.53 -2.03 -6.72
N ASP A 233 12.59 -2.08 -5.91
CA ASP A 233 13.96 -1.79 -6.34
C ASP A 233 14.38 -2.66 -7.53
N LEU A 234 14.04 -3.94 -7.52
CA LEU A 234 14.37 -4.88 -8.58
C LEU A 234 13.60 -4.56 -9.88
N LEU A 235 12.31 -4.24 -9.78
CA LEU A 235 11.50 -3.86 -10.93
C LEU A 235 11.99 -2.56 -11.57
N VAL A 236 12.39 -1.57 -10.77
CA VAL A 236 13.01 -0.33 -11.25
C VAL A 236 14.28 -0.65 -12.04
N LEU A 237 15.15 -1.51 -11.51
CA LEU A 237 16.39 -1.90 -12.20
C LEU A 237 16.13 -2.68 -13.50
N LEU A 238 15.10 -3.53 -13.55
CA LEU A 238 14.69 -4.21 -14.78
C LEU A 238 14.19 -3.22 -15.83
N VAL A 239 13.40 -2.22 -15.44
CA VAL A 239 12.97 -1.16 -16.35
C VAL A 239 14.18 -0.40 -16.89
N MET A 240 15.14 -0.02 -16.04
CA MET A 240 16.37 0.65 -16.47
C MET A 240 17.21 -0.22 -17.41
N ASP A 241 17.31 -1.53 -17.16
CA ASP A 241 18.12 -2.45 -17.96
C ASP A 241 17.54 -2.75 -19.33
N TYR A 242 16.22 -2.69 -19.49
CA TYR A 242 15.54 -3.18 -20.70
C TYR A 242 14.69 -2.14 -21.44
N SER A 243 14.59 -0.91 -20.96
CA SER A 243 13.97 0.16 -21.75
C SER A 243 14.76 0.39 -23.05
N SER A 244 14.03 0.65 -24.13
CA SER A 244 14.59 0.84 -25.48
C SER A 244 15.64 1.96 -25.50
N GLU A 245 15.34 3.05 -24.79
CA GLU A 245 16.27 4.16 -24.55
C GLU A 245 16.79 4.12 -23.10
N GLU A 246 17.83 4.91 -22.81
CA GLU A 246 18.36 5.00 -21.45
C GLU A 246 17.39 5.81 -20.59
N VAL A 247 16.99 5.23 -19.45
CA VAL A 247 16.01 5.79 -18.52
C VAL A 247 16.70 5.97 -17.16
N ASP A 248 16.46 7.10 -16.50
CA ASP A 248 16.96 7.33 -15.15
C ASP A 248 16.11 6.61 -14.09
N GLU A 249 16.58 6.60 -12.84
CA GLU A 249 15.89 5.90 -11.76
C GLU A 249 14.50 6.47 -11.48
N GLU A 250 14.32 7.79 -11.58
CA GLU A 250 13.05 8.47 -11.32
C GLU A 250 11.99 8.12 -12.37
N ALA A 251 12.34 8.17 -13.66
CA ALA A 251 11.43 7.78 -14.73
C ALA A 251 11.10 6.27 -14.68
N ALA A 252 12.04 5.42 -14.29
CA ALA A 252 11.78 4.00 -14.07
C ALA A 252 10.82 3.75 -12.88
N GLN A 253 10.97 4.49 -11.79
CA GLN A 253 10.04 4.48 -10.67
C GLN A 253 8.64 4.94 -11.09
N ASP A 254 8.53 5.98 -11.91
CA ASP A 254 7.25 6.47 -12.41
C ASP A 254 6.53 5.44 -13.29
N ILE A 255 7.26 4.76 -14.18
CA ILE A 255 6.71 3.66 -14.99
C ILE A 255 6.16 2.55 -14.08
N MET A 256 6.94 2.11 -13.09
CA MET A 256 6.49 1.11 -12.12
C MET A 256 5.24 1.57 -11.37
N GLN A 257 5.23 2.79 -10.82
CA GLN A 257 4.11 3.34 -10.07
C GLN A 257 2.84 3.47 -10.92
N ASP A 258 2.97 3.79 -12.20
CA ASP A 258 1.84 3.87 -13.12
C ASP A 258 1.19 2.49 -13.33
N PHE A 259 1.98 1.43 -13.50
CA PHE A 259 1.44 0.06 -13.59
C PHE A 259 0.85 -0.44 -12.26
N VAL A 260 1.48 -0.11 -11.14
CA VAL A 260 0.98 -0.52 -9.81
C VAL A 260 -0.36 0.17 -9.48
N LYS A 261 -0.56 1.43 -9.88
CA LYS A 261 -1.74 2.21 -9.43
C LYS A 261 -2.81 2.45 -10.48
N LYS A 262 -2.46 2.50 -11.77
CA LYS A 262 -3.34 3.06 -12.82
C LYS A 262 -3.48 2.13 -14.03
N ARG A 263 -2.39 1.78 -14.69
CA ARG A 263 -2.37 1.02 -15.96
C ARG A 263 -2.34 -0.46 -15.75
N ASP A 264 -3.18 -1.19 -16.47
CA ASP A 264 -3.16 -2.65 -16.47
C ASP A 264 -1.83 -3.22 -17.01
N PRO A 265 -1.14 -4.14 -16.29
CA PRO A 265 0.16 -4.70 -16.66
C PRO A 265 0.05 -5.76 -17.76
N SER A 266 -0.70 -5.48 -18.82
CA SER A 266 -0.78 -6.35 -19.99
C SER A 266 0.55 -6.35 -20.76
N PRO A 267 0.92 -7.45 -21.43
CA PRO A 267 2.22 -7.55 -22.11
C PRO A 267 2.50 -6.43 -23.11
N ILE A 268 1.50 -6.05 -23.91
CA ILE A 268 1.62 -4.98 -24.91
C ILE A 268 1.73 -3.60 -24.24
N SER A 269 1.03 -3.38 -23.13
CA SER A 269 1.11 -2.10 -22.43
C SER A 269 2.50 -1.89 -21.81
N ILE A 270 3.08 -2.95 -21.22
CA ILE A 270 4.42 -2.91 -20.63
C ILE A 270 5.47 -2.69 -21.72
N SER A 271 5.43 -3.46 -22.82
CA SER A 271 6.40 -3.29 -23.91
C SER A 271 6.40 -1.89 -24.51
N ARG A 272 5.21 -1.28 -24.69
CA ARG A 272 5.09 0.11 -25.16
C ARG A 272 5.60 1.12 -24.15
N ALA A 273 5.36 0.91 -22.86
CA ALA A 273 5.90 1.77 -21.81
C ALA A 273 7.44 1.70 -21.72
N LEU A 274 8.02 0.55 -22.08
CA LEU A 274 9.47 0.39 -22.23
C LEU A 274 10.02 0.97 -23.55
N GLY A 275 9.17 1.53 -24.42
CA GLY A 275 9.57 2.17 -25.68
C GLY A 275 9.61 1.25 -26.91
N TYR A 276 9.05 0.03 -26.84
CA TYR A 276 9.01 -0.87 -27.99
C TYR A 276 7.66 -0.76 -28.73
N ASP A 277 7.70 -0.52 -30.03
CA ASP A 277 6.50 -0.47 -30.88
C ASP A 277 6.05 -1.88 -31.28
N VAL A 278 5.31 -2.51 -30.35
CA VAL A 278 4.75 -3.85 -30.52
C VAL A 278 3.22 -3.76 -30.60
N GLN A 279 2.62 -4.50 -31.54
CA GLN A 279 1.18 -4.52 -31.76
C GLN A 279 0.52 -5.84 -31.37
N GLN A 280 1.26 -6.95 -31.36
CA GLN A 280 0.78 -8.29 -31.00
C GLN A 280 1.70 -8.97 -29.99
N VAL A 281 1.14 -9.75 -29.08
CA VAL A 281 1.92 -10.46 -28.03
C VAL A 281 2.97 -11.39 -28.62
N ALA A 282 2.66 -12.07 -29.73
CA ALA A 282 3.59 -13.01 -30.38
C ALA A 282 4.88 -12.36 -30.88
N GLN A 283 4.86 -11.04 -31.17
CA GLN A 283 6.06 -10.32 -31.60
C GLN A 283 7.06 -10.13 -30.45
N LEU A 284 6.66 -10.30 -29.19
CA LEU A 284 7.55 -10.12 -28.04
C LEU A 284 8.66 -11.18 -28.01
N ASP A 285 8.38 -12.39 -28.49
CA ASP A 285 9.34 -13.50 -28.55
C ASP A 285 10.41 -13.25 -29.65
N ASP A 286 10.09 -12.43 -30.66
CA ASP A 286 10.99 -12.11 -31.78
C ASP A 286 11.96 -10.94 -31.47
N VAL A 287 11.68 -10.15 -30.44
CA VAL A 287 12.49 -8.97 -30.07
C VAL A 287 13.58 -9.39 -29.09
N LEU A 288 14.81 -9.51 -29.58
CA LEU A 288 15.99 -9.74 -28.75
C LEU A 288 16.43 -8.46 -28.04
N VAL A 289 16.72 -8.56 -26.75
CA VAL A 289 17.17 -7.45 -25.91
C VAL A 289 18.38 -7.86 -25.08
N SER A 290 19.20 -6.88 -24.71
CA SER A 290 20.38 -7.09 -23.85
C SER A 290 20.29 -6.16 -22.65
N ALA A 291 20.43 -6.71 -21.44
CA ALA A 291 20.49 -5.91 -20.22
C ALA A 291 21.67 -4.92 -20.29
N ARG A 292 21.43 -3.68 -19.86
CA ARG A 292 22.50 -2.68 -19.68
C ARG A 292 23.48 -3.10 -18.59
N GLY A 293 22.98 -3.64 -17.48
CA GLY A 293 23.72 -4.23 -16.36
C GLY A 293 23.50 -3.55 -15.01
N TYR A 294 22.63 -2.54 -14.90
CA TYR A 294 22.32 -1.83 -13.66
C TYR A 294 21.89 -2.76 -12.53
N ARG A 295 21.02 -3.75 -12.82
CA ARG A 295 20.54 -4.72 -11.83
C ARG A 295 21.70 -5.46 -11.18
N LEU A 296 22.58 -6.05 -11.98
CA LEU A 296 23.69 -6.86 -11.47
C LEU A 296 24.74 -5.98 -10.79
N LEU A 297 25.05 -4.81 -11.36
CA LEU A 297 25.98 -3.86 -10.76
C LEU A 297 25.54 -3.40 -9.37
N LYS A 298 24.27 -3.03 -9.18
CA LYS A 298 23.75 -2.57 -7.87
C LYS A 298 23.58 -3.73 -6.90
N THR A 299 22.90 -4.80 -7.30
CA THR A 299 22.46 -5.85 -6.37
C THR A 299 23.58 -6.85 -6.00
N VAL A 300 24.45 -7.18 -6.97
CA VAL A 300 25.48 -8.22 -6.79
C VAL A 300 26.84 -7.58 -6.52
N ALA A 301 27.27 -6.65 -7.39
CA ALA A 301 28.59 -6.00 -7.26
C ALA A 301 28.59 -4.83 -6.26
N ARG A 302 27.42 -4.47 -5.69
CA ARG A 302 27.24 -3.39 -4.71
C ARG A 302 27.79 -2.04 -5.19
N ILE A 303 27.61 -1.75 -6.49
CA ILE A 303 27.99 -0.49 -7.13
C ILE A 303 26.81 0.49 -7.06
N PRO A 304 27.00 1.69 -6.50
CA PRO A 304 25.97 2.73 -6.52
C PRO A 304 25.54 3.10 -7.94
N LEU A 305 24.25 3.41 -8.16
CA LEU A 305 23.73 3.74 -9.49
C LEU A 305 24.47 4.90 -10.17
N SER A 306 24.84 5.94 -9.42
CA SER A 306 25.62 7.08 -9.93
C SER A 306 26.91 6.65 -10.64
N ILE A 307 27.58 5.59 -10.15
CA ILE A 307 28.77 5.02 -10.75
C ILE A 307 28.40 3.95 -11.80
N GLY A 308 27.29 3.23 -11.58
CA GLY A 308 26.72 2.30 -12.55
C GLY A 308 26.48 2.95 -13.92
N TYR A 309 25.98 4.19 -13.96
CA TYR A 309 25.82 4.95 -15.19
C TYR A 309 27.13 5.09 -15.98
N ASN A 310 28.26 5.32 -15.30
CA ASN A 310 29.56 5.43 -15.96
C ASN A 310 30.00 4.10 -16.58
N VAL A 311 29.77 3.00 -15.86
CA VAL A 311 30.09 1.64 -16.36
C VAL A 311 29.24 1.33 -17.60
N VAL A 312 27.93 1.52 -17.52
CA VAL A 312 27.02 1.29 -18.65
C VAL A 312 27.32 2.24 -19.81
N ARG A 313 27.69 3.50 -19.55
CA ARG A 313 28.06 4.44 -20.62
C ARG A 313 29.29 3.96 -21.41
N MET A 314 30.27 3.35 -20.74
CA MET A 314 31.48 2.83 -21.39
C MET A 314 31.25 1.48 -22.08
N PHE A 315 30.61 0.52 -21.42
CA PHE A 315 30.48 -0.86 -21.91
C PHE A 315 29.16 -1.17 -22.61
N LYS A 316 28.14 -0.31 -22.46
CA LYS A 316 26.78 -0.41 -23.02
C LYS A 316 25.92 -1.54 -22.46
N THR A 317 26.42 -2.77 -22.42
CA THR A 317 25.65 -3.96 -22.04
C THR A 317 26.37 -4.83 -21.03
N LEU A 318 25.59 -5.62 -20.28
CA LEU A 318 26.10 -6.61 -19.33
C LEU A 318 27.03 -7.63 -20.00
N ASP A 319 26.74 -8.02 -21.24
CA ASP A 319 27.59 -8.92 -22.01
C ASP A 319 29.02 -8.36 -22.15
N GLN A 320 29.15 -7.08 -22.50
CA GLN A 320 30.45 -6.42 -22.63
C GLN A 320 31.14 -6.21 -21.28
N ILE A 321 30.37 -5.82 -20.24
CA ILE A 321 30.88 -5.72 -18.86
C ILE A 321 31.46 -7.07 -18.42
N SER A 322 30.79 -8.18 -18.76
CA SER A 322 31.23 -9.53 -18.38
C SER A 322 32.52 -10.00 -19.06
N LYS A 323 32.89 -9.37 -20.19
CA LYS A 323 34.10 -9.67 -20.96
C LYS A 323 35.26 -8.71 -20.62
N ALA A 324 34.98 -7.63 -19.90
CA ALA A 324 35.97 -6.62 -19.56
C ALA A 324 36.99 -7.13 -18.54
N SER A 325 38.27 -6.81 -18.76
CA SER A 325 39.32 -7.09 -17.76
C SER A 325 39.23 -6.11 -16.58
N VAL A 326 39.87 -6.45 -15.46
CA VAL A 326 39.97 -5.55 -14.30
C VAL A 326 40.62 -4.20 -14.69
N GLU A 327 41.60 -4.23 -15.59
CA GLU A 327 42.27 -3.03 -16.10
C GLU A 327 41.36 -2.19 -17.01
N ASP A 328 40.45 -2.81 -17.76
CA ASP A 328 39.47 -2.07 -18.56
C ASP A 328 38.41 -1.42 -17.68
N LEU A 329 37.91 -2.14 -16.67
CA LEU A 329 36.94 -1.62 -15.71
C LEU A 329 37.49 -0.40 -14.94
N LYS A 330 38.78 -0.41 -14.60
CA LYS A 330 39.48 0.71 -13.93
C LYS A 330 39.55 2.01 -14.74
N LYS A 331 39.33 1.95 -16.05
CA LYS A 331 39.27 3.14 -16.91
C LYS A 331 37.97 3.93 -16.72
N VAL A 332 36.96 3.34 -16.07
CA VAL A 332 35.69 4.00 -15.77
C VAL A 332 35.84 4.93 -14.57
N GLU A 333 35.36 6.17 -14.72
CA GLU A 333 35.31 7.12 -13.63
C GLU A 333 34.53 6.57 -12.42
N GLY A 334 35.17 6.55 -11.26
CA GLY A 334 34.59 6.02 -10.02
C GLY A 334 34.85 4.52 -9.77
N ILE A 335 35.55 3.82 -10.67
CA ILE A 335 35.91 2.41 -10.52
C ILE A 335 37.41 2.27 -10.20
N GLY A 336 37.74 2.10 -8.92
CA GLY A 336 39.08 1.69 -8.49
C GLY A 336 39.25 0.17 -8.44
N GLU A 337 40.46 -0.30 -8.12
CA GLU A 337 40.84 -1.73 -8.05
C GLU A 337 39.80 -2.60 -7.32
N LYS A 338 39.33 -2.16 -6.14
CA LYS A 338 38.36 -2.90 -5.33
C LYS A 338 37.01 -3.09 -6.04
N ARG A 339 36.50 -2.04 -6.71
CA ARG A 339 35.22 -2.10 -7.43
C ARG A 339 35.35 -2.89 -8.73
N ALA A 340 36.46 -2.72 -9.45
CA ALA A 340 36.73 -3.48 -10.67
C ALA A 340 36.77 -5.00 -10.40
N ARG A 341 37.46 -5.42 -9.34
CA ARG A 341 37.46 -6.82 -8.89
C ARG A 341 36.06 -7.28 -8.48
N ALA A 342 35.33 -6.49 -7.69
CA ALA A 342 33.98 -6.84 -7.28
C ALA A 342 33.04 -7.08 -8.47
N ILE A 343 33.11 -6.24 -9.52
CA ILE A 343 32.33 -6.42 -10.75
C ILE A 343 32.76 -7.71 -11.48
N SER A 344 34.06 -7.86 -11.75
CA SER A 344 34.57 -8.99 -12.54
C SER A 344 34.37 -10.34 -11.86
N GLU A 345 34.71 -10.45 -10.56
CA GLU A 345 34.60 -11.67 -9.76
C GLU A 345 33.14 -12.06 -9.52
N SER A 346 32.24 -11.10 -9.28
CA SER A 346 30.82 -11.41 -9.06
C SER A 346 30.12 -11.91 -10.31
N ILE A 347 30.36 -11.29 -11.48
CA ILE A 347 29.78 -11.73 -12.76
C ILE A 347 30.31 -13.10 -13.16
N SER A 348 31.63 -13.31 -13.07
CA SER A 348 32.24 -14.61 -13.38
C SER A 348 31.75 -15.72 -12.45
N SER A 349 31.63 -15.45 -11.15
CA SER A 349 31.06 -16.38 -10.18
C SER A 349 29.60 -16.73 -10.50
N LEU A 350 28.79 -15.76 -10.92
CA LEU A 350 27.41 -16.00 -11.32
C LEU A 350 27.33 -16.85 -12.59
N LYS A 351 28.08 -16.51 -13.65
CA LYS A 351 28.15 -17.34 -14.86
C LYS A 351 28.51 -18.79 -14.52
N HIS A 352 29.56 -19.00 -13.72
CA HIS A 352 29.96 -20.35 -13.36
C HIS A 352 28.87 -21.11 -12.58
N ARG A 353 28.17 -20.47 -11.64
CA ARG A 353 27.13 -21.15 -10.84
C ARG A 353 25.80 -21.35 -11.56
N LYS A 354 25.47 -20.50 -12.54
CA LYS A 354 24.12 -20.43 -13.14
C LYS A 354 24.04 -20.98 -14.55
N THR A 355 25.17 -21.09 -15.26
CA THR A 355 25.20 -21.53 -16.66
C THR A 355 26.14 -22.74 -16.90
N SER A 356 26.63 -23.38 -15.83
CA SER A 356 27.54 -24.54 -15.93
C SER A 356 26.87 -25.87 -15.53
N GLU A 357 25.54 -25.93 -15.56
CA GLU A 357 24.73 -27.16 -15.64
C GLU A 357 24.12 -27.24 -17.05
#